data_AF-C1C3W7-F1
#
_entry.id   AF-C1C3W7-F1
#
_cell.length_a   1.000
_cell.length_b   1.000
_cell.length_c   1.000
_cell.angle_alpha   90.00
_cell.angle_beta   90.00
_cell.angle_gamma   90.00
#
_symmetry.space_group_name_H-M   'P 1'
#
loop_
_entity.id
_entity.type
_entity.pdbx_description
1 polymer ?
#
loop_
_entity_poly.entity_id
_entity_poly.type
_entity_poly.pdbx_seq_one_letter_code
_entity_poly.pdbx_strand_id
1 'polypeptide(L)'
;MAGGLLDNAKEVTLGAIVDTAISKGYTALGEMFSAVNMASLAEQMFGCQCELLSGGMDGENRERILHHLMAGLPVLVPYDEDFNHEPCQRNGHRAHWAVISGVLLGMLSGSFEPDVDIPGLYHPPPRFMAPYTGDADEIYLIAKQGKSLRYQLWEYSSVSRSNGQLLQLDPKRAIDGNAYVLPEGGVQAGLCGKIVLLKRTEN
;
A
#
# COMPACT_ATOMS: atom_id res chain seq x y z
N MET A 1 5.92 10.19 5.72
CA MET A 1 6.47 9.13 4.84
C MET A 1 6.63 7.86 5.68
N ALA A 2 6.30 6.68 5.15
CA ALA A 2 6.38 5.40 5.87
C ALA A 2 7.80 5.05 6.35
N GLY A 3 8.84 5.67 5.80
CA GLY A 3 10.24 5.43 6.15
C GLY A 3 10.59 5.63 7.63
N GLY A 4 9.87 6.48 8.37
CA GLY A 4 10.07 6.64 9.82
C GLY A 4 9.72 5.39 10.64
N LEU A 5 8.85 4.52 10.12
CA LEU A 5 8.51 3.24 10.75
C LEU A 5 9.60 2.17 10.54
N LEU A 6 10.58 2.44 9.67
CA LEU A 6 11.69 1.54 9.38
C LEU A 6 12.93 1.80 10.25
N ASP A 7 12.86 2.68 11.27
CA ASP A 7 13.99 3.03 12.17
C ASP A 7 15.24 3.50 11.43
N ASN A 8 15.06 4.17 10.29
CA ASN A 8 16.20 4.62 9.52
C ASN A 8 16.91 5.76 10.23
N ALA A 9 18.18 5.56 10.57
CA ALA A 9 19.04 6.59 11.18
C ALA A 9 19.29 7.80 10.25
N LYS A 10 18.94 7.69 8.96
CA LYS A 10 19.13 8.71 7.94
C LYS A 10 17.78 9.29 7.51
N GLU A 11 17.59 10.58 7.73
CA GLU A 11 16.41 11.30 7.28
C GLU A 11 16.39 11.34 5.74
N VAL A 12 15.41 10.69 5.13
CA VAL A 12 15.20 10.70 3.68
C VAL A 12 14.18 11.77 3.33
N THR A 13 14.61 12.80 2.59
CA THR A 13 13.73 13.89 2.16
C THR A 13 12.90 13.50 0.94
N LEU A 14 11.75 14.14 0.76
CA LEU A 14 10.91 13.92 -0.43
C LEU A 14 11.65 14.28 -1.72
N GLY A 15 12.41 15.37 -1.72
CA GLY A 15 13.21 15.79 -2.88
C GLY A 15 14.20 14.71 -3.30
N ALA A 16 14.95 14.13 -2.35
CA ALA A 16 15.90 13.07 -2.65
C ALA A 16 15.24 11.82 -3.28
N ILE A 17 14.02 11.48 -2.86
CA ILE A 17 13.25 10.36 -3.43
C ILE A 17 12.87 10.66 -4.88
N VAL A 18 12.34 11.85 -5.14
CA VAL A 18 11.92 12.27 -6.49
C VAL A 18 13.12 12.37 -7.43
N ASP A 19 14.19 13.03 -7.01
CA ASP A 19 15.42 13.19 -7.80
C ASP A 19 16.03 11.83 -8.16
N THR A 20 16.04 10.89 -7.20
CA THR A 20 16.51 9.53 -7.44
C THR A 20 15.61 8.81 -8.46
N ALA A 21 14.29 8.89 -8.30
CA ALA A 21 13.35 8.27 -9.22
C ALA A 21 13.47 8.82 -10.66
N ILE A 22 13.69 10.14 -10.81
CA ILE A 22 13.94 10.78 -12.10
C ILE A 22 15.27 10.29 -12.69
N SER A 23 16.36 10.29 -11.90
CA SER A 23 17.67 9.85 -12.37
C SER A 23 17.70 8.40 -12.86
N LYS A 24 16.83 7.55 -12.30
CA LYS A 24 16.63 6.15 -12.69
C LYS A 24 15.67 5.96 -13.87
N GLY A 25 15.02 7.03 -14.32
CA GLY A 25 14.00 6.97 -15.36
C GLY A 25 12.72 6.27 -14.91
N TYR A 26 12.43 6.23 -13.61
CA TYR A 26 11.19 5.63 -13.09
C TYR A 26 9.99 6.57 -13.18
N THR A 27 10.26 7.88 -13.22
CA THR A 27 9.26 8.92 -13.36
C THR A 27 9.85 10.13 -14.09
N ALA A 28 8.99 10.95 -14.68
CA ALA A 28 9.37 12.25 -15.23
C ALA A 28 8.95 13.41 -14.32
N LEU A 29 7.82 13.27 -13.62
CA LEU A 29 7.18 14.36 -12.85
C LEU A 29 6.85 13.98 -11.40
N GLY A 30 7.09 12.72 -11.00
CA GLY A 30 6.83 12.19 -9.66
C GLY A 30 5.80 11.07 -9.62
N GLU A 31 4.97 10.89 -10.66
CA GLU A 31 4.07 9.73 -10.74
C GLU A 31 4.84 8.42 -10.90
N MET A 32 4.39 7.38 -10.23
CA MET A 32 4.98 6.04 -10.29
C MET A 32 3.94 5.04 -10.79
N PHE A 33 4.12 4.56 -12.03
CA PHE A 33 3.21 3.60 -12.67
C PHE A 33 3.77 2.17 -12.73
N SER A 34 4.82 1.86 -11.96
CA SER A 34 5.43 0.54 -11.90
C SER A 34 5.70 0.15 -10.44
N ALA A 35 5.06 -0.92 -9.98
CA ALA A 35 5.30 -1.47 -8.65
C ALA A 35 6.72 -2.03 -8.49
N VAL A 36 7.32 -2.54 -9.57
CA VAL A 36 8.73 -2.98 -9.60
C VAL A 36 9.67 -1.81 -9.34
N ASN A 37 9.43 -0.67 -10.01
CA ASN A 37 10.23 0.54 -9.81
C ASN A 37 10.00 1.13 -8.42
N MET A 38 8.76 1.11 -7.91
CA MET A 38 8.44 1.54 -6.56
C MET A 38 9.19 0.71 -5.51
N ALA A 39 9.20 -0.62 -5.65
CA ALA A 39 9.95 -1.52 -4.78
C ALA A 39 11.45 -1.20 -4.84
N SER A 40 12.04 -1.13 -6.05
CA SER A 40 13.47 -0.82 -6.23
C SER A 40 13.87 0.52 -5.62
N LEU A 41 13.01 1.54 -5.76
CA LEU A 41 13.22 2.86 -5.16
C LEU A 41 13.15 2.77 -3.63
N ALA A 42 12.21 2.02 -3.07
CA ALA A 42 12.09 1.85 -1.63
C ALA A 42 13.32 1.15 -1.04
N GLU A 43 13.79 0.06 -1.65
CA GLU A 43 15.00 -0.66 -1.21
C GLU A 43 16.22 0.26 -1.23
N GLN A 44 16.41 1.04 -2.30
CA GLN A 44 17.55 1.94 -2.43
C GLN A 44 17.50 3.09 -1.41
N MET A 45 16.33 3.72 -1.24
CA MET A 45 16.20 4.92 -0.42
C MET A 45 16.13 4.60 1.07
N PHE A 46 15.55 3.46 1.44
CA PHE A 46 15.30 3.10 2.83
C PHE A 46 16.05 1.86 3.30
N GLY A 47 16.88 1.20 2.49
CA GLY A 47 17.62 0.02 2.89
C GLY A 47 16.73 -1.12 3.39
N CYS A 48 15.45 -1.12 2.97
CA CYS A 48 14.50 -2.17 3.28
C CYS A 48 14.57 -3.28 2.23
N GLN A 49 13.93 -4.41 2.51
CA GLN A 49 13.65 -5.42 1.51
C GLN A 49 12.20 -5.27 1.06
N CYS A 50 11.98 -5.43 -0.24
CA CYS A 50 10.65 -5.42 -0.82
C CYS A 50 10.28 -6.82 -1.34
N GLU A 51 9.02 -7.20 -1.17
CA GLU A 51 8.44 -8.37 -1.82
C GLU A 51 7.28 -7.91 -2.69
N LEU A 52 7.36 -8.21 -3.98
CA LEU A 52 6.33 -7.87 -4.95
C LEU A 52 5.34 -9.02 -5.07
N LEU A 53 4.10 -8.80 -4.66
CA LEU A 53 2.99 -9.70 -4.93
C LEU A 53 2.37 -9.36 -6.28
N SER A 54 1.87 -10.39 -6.97
CA SER A 54 1.13 -10.29 -8.22
C SER A 54 -0.12 -11.16 -8.14
N GLY A 55 -1.14 -10.81 -8.92
CA GLY A 55 -2.41 -11.56 -8.96
C GLY A 55 -3.52 -11.00 -8.07
N GLY A 56 -3.37 -9.77 -7.57
CA GLY A 56 -4.38 -9.13 -6.72
C GLY A 56 -4.16 -9.37 -5.24
N MET A 57 -5.07 -8.84 -4.41
CA MET A 57 -5.00 -8.94 -2.95
C MET A 57 -5.72 -10.18 -2.40
N ASP A 58 -6.51 -10.87 -3.21
CA ASP A 58 -7.31 -12.03 -2.76
C ASP A 58 -6.52 -13.35 -2.90
N GLY A 59 -7.18 -14.47 -2.55
CA GLY A 59 -6.56 -15.81 -2.62
C GLY A 59 -5.37 -15.94 -1.67
N GLU A 60 -4.28 -16.55 -2.14
CA GLU A 60 -3.06 -16.77 -1.34
C GLU A 60 -2.40 -15.46 -0.87
N ASN A 61 -2.59 -14.36 -1.62
CA ASN A 61 -2.02 -13.07 -1.25
C ASN A 61 -2.73 -12.45 -0.03
N ARG A 62 -3.99 -12.81 0.24
CA ARG A 62 -4.75 -12.29 1.37
C ARG A 62 -4.05 -12.56 2.70
N GLU A 63 -3.78 -13.83 2.99
CA GLU A 63 -3.11 -14.21 4.24
C GLU A 63 -1.70 -13.60 4.33
N ARG A 64 -0.97 -13.54 3.21
CA ARG A 64 0.37 -12.93 3.17
C ARG A 64 0.34 -11.45 3.56
N ILE A 65 -0.59 -10.68 2.98
CA ILE A 65 -0.77 -9.27 3.28
C ILE A 65 -1.17 -9.08 4.75
N LEU A 66 -2.13 -9.86 5.23
CA LEU A 66 -2.64 -9.72 6.60
C LEU A 66 -1.59 -10.11 7.64
N HIS A 67 -0.88 -11.22 7.44
CA HIS A 67 0.23 -11.61 8.31
C HIS A 67 1.34 -10.55 8.32
N HIS A 68 1.66 -9.97 7.18
CA HIS A 68 2.66 -8.91 7.07
C HIS A 68 2.25 -7.66 7.87
N LEU A 69 0.98 -7.22 7.73
CA LEU A 69 0.44 -6.09 8.48
C LEU A 69 0.38 -6.36 9.99
N MET A 70 -0.03 -7.57 10.39
CA MET A 70 -0.09 -7.98 11.80
C MET A 70 1.31 -8.11 12.44
N ALA A 71 2.34 -8.34 11.64
CA ALA A 71 3.74 -8.23 12.09
C ALA A 71 4.21 -6.77 12.26
N GLY A 72 3.33 -5.78 12.07
CA GLY A 72 3.63 -4.36 12.17
C GLY A 72 4.41 -3.81 10.97
N LEU A 73 4.41 -4.53 9.85
CA LEU A 73 5.17 -4.17 8.66
C LEU A 73 4.27 -3.48 7.62
N PRO A 74 4.73 -2.39 6.98
CA PRO A 74 3.91 -1.63 6.05
C PRO A 74 3.79 -2.30 4.68
N VAL A 75 2.69 -1.99 3.99
CA VAL A 75 2.40 -2.44 2.62
C VAL A 75 2.13 -1.23 1.74
N LEU A 76 2.69 -1.19 0.54
CA LEU A 76 2.33 -0.20 -0.49
C LEU A 76 1.31 -0.82 -1.44
N VAL A 77 0.19 -0.12 -1.61
CA VAL A 77 -0.91 -0.54 -2.49
C VAL A 77 -1.19 0.55 -3.51
N PRO A 78 -1.03 0.27 -4.81
CA PRO A 78 -1.61 1.11 -5.83
C PRO A 78 -3.12 0.86 -5.87
N TYR A 79 -3.89 1.93 -5.93
CA TYR A 79 -5.35 1.90 -5.96
C TYR A 79 -5.88 3.07 -6.80
N ASP A 80 -7.16 3.06 -7.14
CA ASP A 80 -7.80 4.11 -7.91
C ASP A 80 -8.54 5.07 -6.97
N GLU A 81 -8.17 6.34 -7.01
CA GLU A 81 -8.52 7.32 -6.00
C GLU A 81 -9.78 8.12 -6.40
N ASP A 82 -10.77 8.20 -5.50
CA ASP A 82 -11.90 9.12 -5.66
C ASP A 82 -11.63 10.54 -5.08
N PHE A 83 -12.60 11.44 -5.17
CA PHE A 83 -12.50 12.82 -4.67
C PHE A 83 -12.33 12.90 -3.15
N ASN A 84 -12.86 11.93 -2.40
CA ASN A 84 -12.64 11.79 -0.96
C ASN A 84 -11.36 11.00 -0.60
N HIS A 85 -10.56 10.64 -1.62
CA HIS A 85 -9.36 9.81 -1.51
C HIS A 85 -9.58 8.33 -1.19
N GLU A 86 -10.83 7.87 -1.10
CA GLU A 86 -11.15 6.46 -0.91
C GLU A 86 -10.93 5.64 -2.20
N PRO A 87 -10.83 4.31 -2.07
CA PRO A 87 -10.77 3.43 -3.24
C PRO A 87 -12.05 3.48 -4.05
N CYS A 88 -11.89 3.57 -5.36
CA CYS A 88 -12.99 3.50 -6.33
C CYS A 88 -12.63 2.57 -7.49
N GLN A 89 -13.50 2.49 -8.50
CA GLN A 89 -13.30 1.65 -9.69
C GLN A 89 -13.55 2.46 -10.97
N ARG A 90 -12.55 3.25 -11.39
CA ARG A 90 -12.58 4.15 -12.56
C ARG A 90 -11.49 3.80 -13.58
N ASN A 91 -11.24 2.51 -13.76
CA ASN A 91 -10.24 1.89 -14.62
C ASN A 91 -8.78 2.32 -14.39
N GLY A 92 -8.46 2.87 -13.22
CA GLY A 92 -7.13 3.38 -12.89
C GLY A 92 -6.86 4.80 -13.38
N HIS A 93 -7.87 5.54 -13.85
CA HIS A 93 -7.71 6.92 -14.30
C HIS A 93 -7.13 7.82 -13.20
N ARG A 94 -7.40 7.51 -11.93
CA ARG A 94 -6.80 8.20 -10.79
C ARG A 94 -5.94 7.26 -9.97
N ALA A 95 -5.17 6.41 -10.65
CA ALA A 95 -4.17 5.56 -10.01
C ALA A 95 -3.30 6.38 -9.04
N HIS A 96 -3.27 5.92 -7.80
CA HIS A 96 -2.55 6.53 -6.70
C HIS A 96 -1.96 5.46 -5.80
N TRP A 97 -1.10 5.87 -4.87
CA TRP A 97 -0.44 4.97 -3.93
C TRP A 97 -0.89 5.26 -2.51
N ALA A 98 -1.17 4.21 -1.76
CA ALA A 98 -1.39 4.26 -0.33
C ALA A 98 -0.35 3.41 0.40
N VAL A 99 -0.01 3.84 1.61
CA VAL A 99 0.66 3.03 2.62
C VAL A 99 -0.42 2.44 3.51
N ILE A 100 -0.48 1.13 3.60
CA ILE A 100 -1.25 0.42 4.60
C ILE A 100 -0.31 0.10 5.76
N SER A 101 -0.70 0.52 6.96
CA SER A 101 0.16 0.48 8.15
C SER A 101 -0.38 -0.43 9.27
N GLY A 102 -1.57 -0.97 9.08
CA GLY A 102 -2.20 -1.88 10.03
C GLY A 102 -3.56 -2.35 9.52
N VAL A 103 -4.18 -3.21 10.31
CA VAL A 103 -5.47 -3.83 10.02
C VAL A 103 -6.35 -3.82 11.27
N LEU A 104 -7.65 -3.62 11.09
CA LEU A 104 -8.67 -3.90 12.09
C LEU A 104 -9.48 -5.10 11.62
N LEU A 105 -9.68 -6.06 12.52
CA LEU A 105 -10.42 -7.29 12.27
C LEU A 105 -11.70 -7.29 13.11
N GLY A 106 -12.85 -7.43 12.46
CA GLY A 106 -14.11 -7.71 13.12
C GLY A 106 -14.15 -9.19 13.50
N MET A 107 -14.19 -9.48 14.81
CA MET A 107 -14.15 -10.84 15.35
C MET A 107 -15.31 -11.08 16.31
N LEU A 108 -15.97 -12.24 16.19
CA LEU A 108 -17.05 -12.64 17.10
C LEU A 108 -16.55 -13.08 18.47
N SER A 109 -15.36 -13.67 18.53
CA SER A 109 -14.76 -14.17 19.77
C SER A 109 -13.23 -14.23 19.66
N GLY A 110 -12.56 -14.16 20.80
CA GLY A 110 -11.11 -14.27 20.89
C GLY A 110 -10.59 -13.93 22.27
N SER A 111 -9.31 -14.20 22.52
CA SER A 111 -8.62 -13.83 23.76
C SER A 111 -7.83 -12.54 23.52
N PHE A 112 -8.53 -11.41 23.59
CA PHE A 112 -7.96 -10.08 23.39
C PHE A 112 -8.12 -9.21 24.64
N GLU A 113 -7.22 -8.25 24.81
CA GLU A 113 -7.24 -7.30 25.92
C GLU A 113 -7.99 -6.02 25.49
N PRO A 114 -9.00 -5.55 26.24
CA PRO A 114 -9.73 -4.34 25.86
C PRO A 114 -8.81 -3.12 25.91
N ASP A 115 -8.99 -2.21 24.95
CA ASP A 115 -8.39 -0.88 25.00
C ASP A 115 -8.95 -0.09 26.20
N VAL A 116 -8.08 0.67 26.86
CA VAL A 116 -8.42 1.46 28.06
C VAL A 116 -9.29 2.67 27.74
N ASP A 117 -9.11 3.26 26.56
CA ASP A 117 -9.71 4.53 26.16
C ASP A 117 -10.84 4.35 25.12
N ILE A 118 -10.81 3.26 24.34
CA ILE A 118 -11.71 3.04 23.21
C ILE A 118 -12.59 1.78 23.45
N PRO A 119 -13.84 1.95 23.92
CA PRO A 119 -14.75 0.84 24.11
C PRO A 119 -14.98 0.06 22.81
N GLY A 120 -14.84 -1.27 22.90
CA GLY A 120 -15.03 -2.18 21.75
C GLY A 120 -13.79 -2.36 20.89
N LEU A 121 -12.70 -1.62 21.12
CA LEU A 121 -11.39 -1.94 20.58
C LEU A 121 -10.67 -2.93 21.50
N TYR A 122 -10.04 -3.93 20.91
CA TYR A 122 -9.27 -4.92 21.64
C TYR A 122 -7.91 -5.11 20.97
N HIS A 123 -6.91 -5.37 21.81
CA HIS A 123 -5.52 -5.57 21.41
C HIS A 123 -5.13 -7.03 21.54
N PRO A 124 -4.28 -7.52 20.63
CA PRO A 124 -3.65 -8.82 20.80
C PRO A 124 -2.76 -8.83 22.06
N PRO A 125 -2.77 -9.92 22.85
CA PRO A 125 -1.91 -10.03 24.02
C PRO A 125 -0.42 -10.01 23.63
N PRO A 126 0.50 -9.72 24.58
CA PRO A 126 1.93 -9.80 24.32
C PRO A 126 2.34 -11.18 23.78
N ARG A 127 3.09 -11.20 22.67
CA ARG A 127 3.50 -12.44 21.94
C ARG A 127 2.37 -13.19 21.25
N PHE A 128 1.27 -12.51 20.92
CA PHE A 128 0.23 -13.06 20.07
C PHE A 128 0.83 -13.56 18.75
N MET A 129 0.61 -14.84 18.47
CA MET A 129 0.80 -15.36 17.13
C MET A 129 -0.36 -14.82 16.28
N ALA A 130 -0.04 -14.30 15.09
CA ALA A 130 -1.05 -13.78 14.18
C ALA A 130 -2.22 -14.80 14.06
N PRO A 131 -3.46 -14.38 14.31
CA PRO A 131 -4.59 -15.28 14.25
C PRO A 131 -4.80 -15.67 12.80
N TYR A 132 -5.33 -16.88 12.59
CA TYR A 132 -5.82 -17.24 11.27
C TYR A 132 -6.96 -16.30 10.90
N THR A 133 -6.82 -15.56 9.80
CA THR A 133 -7.78 -14.50 9.44
C THR A 133 -9.03 -15.01 8.72
N GLY A 134 -9.17 -16.34 8.60
CA GLY A 134 -10.38 -16.96 8.05
C GLY A 134 -11.61 -16.82 8.95
N ASP A 135 -11.42 -16.49 10.24
CA ASP A 135 -12.50 -16.26 11.21
C ASP A 135 -12.91 -14.79 11.33
N ALA A 136 -12.30 -13.88 10.55
CA ALA A 136 -12.65 -12.46 10.57
C ALA A 136 -13.83 -12.18 9.64
N ASP A 137 -14.94 -11.67 10.19
CA ASP A 137 -16.14 -11.30 9.44
C ASP A 137 -15.94 -10.00 8.64
N GLU A 138 -15.14 -9.07 9.19
CA GLU A 138 -14.85 -7.79 8.58
C GLU A 138 -13.37 -7.48 8.65
N ILE A 139 -12.82 -6.90 7.58
CA ILE A 139 -11.41 -6.51 7.50
C ILE A 139 -11.31 -5.09 7.01
N TYR A 140 -10.73 -4.22 7.83
CA TYR A 140 -10.44 -2.84 7.48
C TYR A 140 -8.95 -2.56 7.52
N LEU A 141 -8.47 -1.84 6.52
CA LEU A 141 -7.08 -1.44 6.36
C LEU A 141 -6.90 -0.01 6.85
N ILE A 142 -5.87 0.22 7.66
CA ILE A 142 -5.46 1.54 8.13
C ILE A 142 -4.55 2.16 7.05
N ALA A 143 -5.14 3.02 6.23
CA ALA A 143 -4.53 3.55 5.02
C ALA A 143 -4.12 5.03 5.16
N LYS A 144 -3.00 5.37 4.51
CA LYS A 144 -2.54 6.75 4.34
C LYS A 144 -2.09 7.00 2.90
N GLN A 145 -2.50 8.13 2.34
CA GLN A 145 -2.14 8.58 0.99
C GLN A 145 -1.56 10.01 1.02
N GLY A 146 -0.89 10.42 -0.06
CA GLY A 146 -0.01 11.60 -0.08
C GLY A 146 -0.70 12.98 -0.08
N LYS A 147 -2.00 13.04 -0.35
CA LYS A 147 -2.82 14.26 -0.48
C LYS A 147 -3.63 14.61 0.78
N SER A 148 -3.57 13.78 1.83
CA SER A 148 -4.25 14.02 3.11
C SER A 148 -3.34 13.79 4.30
N LEU A 149 -3.50 14.61 5.34
CA LEU A 149 -2.82 14.42 6.62
C LEU A 149 -3.48 13.33 7.47
N ARG A 150 -4.72 12.94 7.16
CA ARG A 150 -5.52 11.99 7.94
C ARG A 150 -5.31 10.56 7.48
N TYR A 151 -5.34 9.64 8.43
CA TYR A 151 -5.52 8.22 8.16
C TYR A 151 -6.99 7.96 7.79
N GLN A 152 -7.22 6.92 7.01
CA GLN A 152 -8.54 6.44 6.63
C GLN A 152 -8.64 4.95 6.89
N LEU A 153 -9.84 4.49 7.23
CA LEU A 153 -10.17 3.07 7.31
C LEU A 153 -10.87 2.68 6.01
N TRP A 154 -10.30 1.71 5.30
CA TRP A 154 -10.88 1.20 4.07
C TRP A 154 -11.20 -0.27 4.20
N GLU A 155 -12.39 -0.67 3.74
CA GLU A 155 -12.74 -2.09 3.64
C GLU A 155 -11.76 -2.81 2.71
N TYR A 156 -11.24 -3.97 3.13
CA TYR A 156 -10.29 -4.76 2.36
C TYR A 156 -10.78 -5.05 0.94
N SER A 157 -12.06 -5.46 0.82
CA SER A 157 -12.68 -5.80 -0.47
C SER A 157 -12.74 -4.62 -1.43
N SER A 158 -12.90 -3.40 -0.89
CA SER A 158 -12.91 -2.16 -1.69
C SER A 158 -11.52 -1.88 -2.27
N VAL A 159 -10.47 -2.02 -1.44
CA VAL A 159 -9.08 -1.85 -1.88
C VAL A 159 -8.69 -2.92 -2.89
N SER A 160 -9.05 -4.19 -2.66
CA SER A 160 -8.77 -5.29 -3.58
C SER A 160 -9.38 -5.04 -4.96
N ARG A 161 -10.68 -4.69 -5.02
CA ARG A 161 -11.36 -4.36 -6.27
C ARG A 161 -10.73 -3.15 -6.96
N SER A 162 -10.38 -2.11 -6.21
CA SER A 162 -9.74 -0.90 -6.74
C SER A 162 -8.35 -1.17 -7.34
N ASN A 163 -7.54 -2.01 -6.69
CA ASN A 163 -6.23 -2.45 -7.17
C ASN A 163 -6.34 -3.36 -8.41
N GLY A 164 -7.32 -4.27 -8.42
CA GLY A 164 -7.55 -5.24 -9.49
C GLY A 164 -8.10 -4.66 -10.79
N GLN A 165 -8.42 -3.36 -10.81
CA GLN A 165 -8.98 -2.66 -11.98
C GLN A 165 -8.13 -1.48 -12.46
N LEU A 166 -6.86 -1.41 -12.05
CA LEU A 166 -5.92 -0.40 -12.54
C LEU A 166 -5.48 -0.71 -13.98
N LEU A 167 -6.32 -0.43 -14.96
CA LEU A 167 -6.13 -0.91 -16.33
C LEU A 167 -5.41 0.11 -17.22
N GLN A 168 -5.74 1.38 -17.12
CA GLN A 168 -5.32 2.36 -18.11
C GLN A 168 -4.95 3.71 -17.51
N LEU A 169 -4.09 4.43 -18.24
CA LEU A 169 -3.80 5.82 -17.95
C LEU A 169 -5.07 6.67 -18.14
N ASP A 170 -5.24 7.71 -17.32
CA ASP A 170 -6.29 8.71 -17.54
C ASP A 170 -6.24 9.25 -18.98
N PRO A 171 -7.34 9.19 -19.74
CA PRO A 171 -7.41 9.81 -21.07
C PRO A 171 -6.99 11.28 -21.08
N LYS A 172 -7.21 12.02 -19.98
CA LYS A 172 -6.77 13.41 -19.84
C LYS A 172 -5.24 13.52 -19.83
N ARG A 173 -4.55 12.59 -19.18
CA ARG A 173 -3.08 12.53 -19.16
C ARG A 173 -2.50 12.13 -20.52
N ALA A 174 -3.26 11.42 -21.35
CA ALA A 174 -2.81 11.08 -22.70
C ALA A 174 -2.73 12.30 -23.63
N ILE A 175 -3.40 13.41 -23.30
CA ILE A 175 -3.53 14.59 -24.16
C ILE A 175 -3.09 15.90 -23.48
N ASP A 176 -2.54 15.84 -22.26
CA ASP A 176 -2.15 17.04 -21.51
C ASP A 176 -0.76 17.61 -21.89
N GLY A 177 -0.05 16.93 -22.80
CA GLY A 177 1.28 17.33 -23.28
C GLY A 177 2.43 16.92 -22.35
N ASN A 178 2.16 16.28 -21.22
CA ASN A 178 3.18 15.79 -20.31
C ASN A 178 3.71 14.41 -20.75
N ALA A 179 4.99 14.15 -20.45
CA ALA A 179 5.58 12.84 -20.64
C ALA A 179 5.38 11.98 -19.38
N TYR A 180 4.71 10.84 -19.53
CA TYR A 180 4.52 9.87 -18.46
C TYR A 180 5.37 8.63 -18.70
N VAL A 181 6.06 8.17 -17.65
CA VAL A 181 6.85 6.93 -17.70
C VAL A 181 5.92 5.77 -17.36
N LEU A 182 5.66 4.92 -18.36
CA LEU A 182 4.87 3.70 -18.22
C LEU A 182 5.75 2.48 -18.51
N PRO A 183 5.55 1.34 -17.82
CA PRO A 183 6.16 0.09 -18.22
C PRO A 183 5.56 -0.42 -19.54
N GLU A 184 6.23 -1.38 -20.15
CA GLU A 184 5.67 -2.12 -21.28
C GLU A 184 4.35 -2.80 -20.85
N GLY A 185 3.28 -2.58 -21.61
CA GLY A 185 1.91 -2.98 -21.23
C GLY A 185 1.15 -1.96 -20.37
N GLY A 186 1.72 -0.78 -20.11
CA GLY A 186 1.03 0.36 -19.52
C GLY A 186 0.69 0.21 -18.04
N VAL A 187 -0.33 0.93 -17.59
CA VAL A 187 -0.78 0.95 -16.18
C VAL A 187 -1.16 -0.46 -15.71
N GLN A 188 -1.86 -1.23 -16.55
CA GLN A 188 -2.24 -2.60 -16.22
C GLN A 188 -1.05 -3.48 -15.86
N ALA A 189 -0.02 -3.51 -16.71
CA ALA A 189 1.17 -4.32 -16.44
C ALA A 189 1.94 -3.85 -15.20
N GLY A 190 1.95 -2.54 -14.97
CA GLY A 190 2.73 -1.91 -13.90
C GLY A 190 2.10 -1.95 -12.51
N LEU A 191 0.77 -1.84 -12.41
CA LEU A 191 0.06 -1.63 -11.14
C LEU A 191 -1.06 -2.63 -10.87
N CYS A 192 -1.75 -3.13 -11.89
CA CYS A 192 -2.93 -3.98 -11.70
C CYS A 192 -2.57 -5.26 -10.96
N GLY A 193 -3.26 -5.49 -9.83
CA GLY A 193 -3.02 -6.68 -9.02
C GLY A 193 -1.62 -6.75 -8.40
N LYS A 194 -0.89 -5.63 -8.34
CA LYS A 194 0.46 -5.55 -7.76
C LYS A 194 0.39 -4.95 -6.36
N ILE A 195 1.14 -5.52 -5.44
CA ILE A 195 1.27 -5.06 -4.05
C ILE A 195 2.74 -5.17 -3.63
N VAL A 196 3.25 -4.21 -2.86
CA VAL A 196 4.63 -4.24 -2.38
C VAL A 196 4.63 -4.37 -0.86
N LEU A 197 5.09 -5.51 -0.35
CA LEU A 197 5.34 -5.70 1.08
C LEU A 197 6.73 -5.14 1.42
N LEU A 198 6.82 -4.33 2.47
CA LEU A 198 8.08 -3.74 2.93
C LEU A 198 8.51 -4.39 4.25
N LYS A 199 9.75 -4.86 4.35
CA LYS A 199 10.33 -5.34 5.61
C LYS A 199 11.70 -4.74 5.88
N ARG A 200 12.09 -4.65 7.14
CA ARG A 200 13.45 -4.24 7.52
C ARG A 200 14.44 -5.30 7.04
N THR A 201 15.66 -4.88 6.73
CA THR A 201 16.77 -5.80 6.52
C THR A 201 17.25 -6.23 7.91
N GLU A 202 17.22 -7.53 8.21
CA GLU A 202 17.82 -8.05 9.44
C GLU A 202 19.34 -7.85 9.35
N ASN A 203 19.93 -7.22 10.38
CA ASN A 203 21.38 -7.14 10.56
C ASN A 203 21.90 -8.43 11.19
#